data_AF-A0A934KST2-F1
#
_entry.id   AF-A0A934KST2-F1
#
_cell.length_a   1.000
_cell.length_b   1.000
_cell.length_c   1.000
_cell.angle_alpha   90.00
_cell.angle_beta   90.00
_cell.angle_gamma   90.00
#
_symmetry.space_group_name_H-M   'P 1'
#
loop_
_entity.id
_entity.type
_entity.pdbx_description
1 polymer ?
#
loop_
_entity_poly.entity_id
_entity_poly.type
_entity_poly.pdbx_seq_one_letter_code
_entity_poly.pdbx_strand_id
1 'polypeptide(L)' 'NESNLPVIIEDDVWIGRNVVILPGIRISSGSIVGANSVVTKNICANSIVGGVPAKFIKFRQ' A
#
# COMPACT_ATOMS: atom_id res chain seq x y z
N ASN A 1 10.61 1.21 19.90
CA ASN A 1 10.76 2.16 18.77
C ASN A 1 9.70 1.87 17.73
N GLU A 2 8.78 2.80 17.50
CA GLU A 2 7.67 2.65 16.52
C GLU A 2 8.16 2.46 15.08
N SER A 3 9.43 2.78 14.80
CA SER A 3 10.07 2.62 13.49
C SER A 3 10.40 1.17 13.10
N ASN A 4 10.24 0.19 14.00
CA ASN A 4 10.61 -1.22 13.74
C ASN A 4 9.40 -2.15 13.55
N LEU A 5 8.21 -1.59 13.29
CA LEU A 5 7.03 -2.40 13.01
C LEU A 5 7.11 -2.99 11.59
N PRO A 6 6.88 -4.30 11.42
CA PRO A 6 7.02 -4.94 10.13
C PRO A 6 5.97 -4.41 9.14
N VAL A 7 6.39 -4.28 7.89
CA VAL A 7 5.48 -4.09 6.76
C VAL A 7 5.08 -5.46 6.24
N ILE A 8 3.77 -5.69 6.08
CA ILE A 8 3.23 -6.96 5.57
C ILE A 8 2.69 -6.70 4.17
N ILE A 9 3.25 -7.38 3.18
CA ILE A 9 2.78 -7.37 1.79
C ILE A 9 2.29 -8.79 1.50
N GLU A 10 0.99 -8.91 1.22
CA GLU A 10 0.36 -10.20 0.89
C GLU A 10 0.53 -10.54 -0.61
N ASP A 11 -0.09 -11.64 -1.05
CA ASP A 11 0.08 -12.19 -2.39
C ASP A 11 -0.49 -11.28 -3.50
N ASP A 12 0.13 -11.31 -4.68
CA ASP A 12 -0.33 -10.59 -5.89
C ASP A 12 -0.51 -9.07 -5.70
N VAL A 13 0.29 -8.46 -4.83
CA VAL A 13 0.35 -7.01 -4.67
C VAL A 13 1.29 -6.40 -5.72
N TRP A 14 0.81 -5.38 -6.43
CA TRP A 14 1.64 -4.59 -7.33
C TRP A 14 2.04 -3.25 -6.68
N ILE A 15 3.35 -3.03 -6.53
CA ILE A 15 3.92 -1.79 -5.97
C ILE A 15 4.58 -0.99 -7.10
N GLY A 16 4.08 0.21 -7.35
CA GLY A 16 4.66 1.15 -8.30
C GLY A 16 6.06 1.62 -7.89
N ARG A 17 6.79 2.19 -8.85
CA ARG A 17 8.13 2.75 -8.59
C ARG A 17 8.06 3.85 -7.52
N ASN A 18 9.08 3.89 -6.64
CA ASN A 18 9.29 4.95 -5.66
C ASN A 18 8.13 5.13 -4.66
N VAL A 19 7.50 4.02 -4.26
CA VAL A 19 6.50 4.00 -3.18
C VAL A 19 7.21 4.01 -1.83
N VAL A 20 6.69 4.79 -0.89
CA VAL A 20 7.08 4.77 0.53
C VAL A 20 5.95 4.15 1.35
N ILE A 21 6.27 3.16 2.17
CA ILE A 21 5.30 2.50 3.06
C ILE A 21 5.76 2.75 4.50
N LEU A 22 4.88 3.31 5.35
CA LEU A 22 5.22 3.54 6.75
C LEU A 22 5.31 2.21 7.53
N PRO A 23 6.07 2.17 8.65
CA PRO A 23 6.14 0.99 9.51
C PRO A 23 4.76 0.51 9.99
N GLY A 24 4.58 -0.81 10.11
CA GLY A 24 3.35 -1.41 10.63
C GLY A 24 2.17 -1.51 9.66
N ILE A 25 2.38 -1.12 8.39
CA ILE A 25 1.33 -1.18 7.37
C ILE A 25 1.21 -2.58 6.77
N ARG A 26 -0.04 -3.02 6.60
CA ARG A 26 -0.42 -4.19 5.81
C ARG A 26 -1.02 -3.78 4.47
N ILE A 27 -0.55 -4.39 3.40
CA ILE A 27 -1.11 -4.29 2.05
C ILE A 27 -1.69 -5.65 1.69
N SER A 28 -3.02 -5.72 1.61
CA SER A 28 -3.71 -6.99 1.40
C SER A 28 -3.69 -7.48 -0.05
N SER A 29 -3.92 -8.77 -0.23
CA SER A 29 -3.73 -9.45 -1.51
C SER A 29 -4.43 -8.79 -2.69
N GLY A 30 -3.81 -8.86 -3.87
CA GLY A 30 -4.36 -8.33 -5.12
C GLY A 30 -4.35 -6.81 -5.24
N SER A 31 -3.87 -6.06 -4.24
CA SER A 31 -3.88 -4.60 -4.24
C SER A 31 -2.82 -3.98 -5.15
N ILE A 32 -3.08 -2.76 -5.63
CA ILE A 32 -2.18 -1.98 -6.49
C ILE A 32 -1.87 -0.63 -5.82
N VAL A 33 -0.59 -0.33 -5.62
CA VAL A 33 -0.12 0.97 -5.12
C VAL A 33 0.52 1.75 -6.27
N GLY A 34 -0.04 2.91 -6.62
CA GLY A 34 0.46 3.77 -7.68
C GLY A 34 1.89 4.29 -7.41
N ALA A 35 2.64 4.58 -8.47
CA ALA A 35 4.00 5.13 -8.36
C ALA A 35 4.03 6.45 -7.56
N ASN A 36 5.14 6.71 -6.86
CA ASN A 36 5.35 7.88 -5.99
C ASN A 36 4.35 8.03 -4.82
N SER A 37 3.65 6.96 -4.42
CA SER A 37 2.68 7.03 -3.32
C SER A 37 3.33 6.92 -1.95
N VAL A 38 2.74 7.59 -0.94
CA VAL A 38 3.12 7.46 0.48
C VAL A 38 1.99 6.79 1.24
N VAL A 39 2.18 5.52 1.59
CA VAL A 39 1.17 4.68 2.24
C VAL A 39 1.25 4.87 3.76
N THR A 40 0.22 5.52 4.30
CA THR A 40 0.11 5.87 5.73
C THR A 40 -0.94 5.06 6.49
N LYS A 41 -1.69 4.19 5.80
CA LYS A 41 -2.78 3.37 6.34
C LYS A 41 -2.82 2.00 5.66
N ASN A 42 -3.37 1.00 6.34
CA ASN A 42 -3.57 -0.34 5.77
C ASN A 42 -4.43 -0.29 4.51
N ILE A 43 -4.12 -1.17 3.56
CA ILE A 43 -4.76 -1.22 2.24
C ILE A 43 -5.61 -2.49 2.14
N CYS A 44 -6.88 -2.33 1.79
CA CYS A 44 -7.83 -3.42 1.62
C CYS A 44 -7.51 -4.28 0.39
N ALA A 45 -7.84 -5.57 0.42
CA ALA A 45 -7.63 -6.49 -0.70
C ALA A 45 -8.27 -5.98 -1.99
N ASN A 46 -7.64 -6.28 -3.13
CA ASN A 46 -8.09 -5.89 -4.46
C ASN A 46 -8.34 -4.39 -4.62
N SER A 47 -7.68 -3.52 -3.85
CA SER A 47 -7.85 -2.07 -3.98
C SER A 47 -6.69 -1.41 -4.73
N ILE A 48 -7.01 -0.36 -5.48
CA ILE A 48 -6.05 0.49 -6.16
C ILE A 48 -5.95 1.79 -5.38
N VAL A 49 -4.75 2.14 -4.92
CA VAL A 49 -4.50 3.34 -4.13
C VAL A 49 -3.37 4.17 -4.73
N GLY A 50 -3.37 5.49 -4.48
CA GLY A 50 -2.28 6.36 -4.93
C GLY A 50 -2.26 7.74 -4.29
N GLY A 51 -1.12 8.43 -4.41
CA GLY A 51 -0.92 9.81 -3.96
C GLY A 51 -0.14 9.96 -2.64
N VAL A 52 -0.05 11.19 -2.16
CA VAL A 52 0.65 11.57 -0.91
C VAL A 52 -0.28 12.43 -0.04
N PRO A 53 -0.95 11.87 0.99
CA PRO A 53 -0.97 10.44 1.36
C PRO A 53 -1.73 9.59 0.34
N ALA A 54 -1.43 8.29 0.28
CA ALA A 54 -2.12 7.34 -0.59
C ALA A 54 -3.60 7.24 -0.22
N LYS A 55 -4.48 7.40 -1.21
CA LYS A 55 -5.93 7.30 -1.05
C LYS A 55 -6.49 6.23 -1.98
N PHE A 56 -7.60 5.64 -1.57
CA PHE A 56 -8.38 4.74 -2.43
C PHE A 56 -8.79 5.45 -3.72
N ILE A 57 -8.59 4.78 -4.84
CA ILE A 57 -8.99 5.23 -6.19
C ILE A 57 -10.18 4.39 -6.64
N LYS A 58 -10.01 3.06 -6.68
CA LYS A 58 -11.06 2.09 -7.07
C LYS A 58 -10.66 0.67 -6.65
N PHE A 59 -11.58 -0.29 -6.79
CA PHE A 59 -11.22 -1.72 -6.71
C PHE A 59 -10.65 -2.22 -8.04
N ARG A 60 -9.76 -3.22 -7.96
CA ARG A 60 -9.25 -4.04 -9.07
C ARG A 60 -10.37 -5.00 -9.50
N GLN A 61 -10.60 -5.08 -10.80
CA GLN A 61 -11.56 -6.01 -11.41
C GLN A 61 -10.95 -7.40 -11.57
#